data_AF-A0A0G4F360-F1
#
_entry.id   AF-A0A0G4F360-F1
#
_cell.length_a   1.000
_cell.length_b   1.000
_cell.length_c   1.000
_cell.angle_alpha   90.00
_cell.angle_beta   90.00
_cell.angle_gamma   90.00
#
_symmetry.space_group_name_H-M   'P 1'
#
loop_
_entity.id
_entity.type
_entity.pdbx_description
1 polymer ?
#
loop_
_entity_poly.entity_id
_entity_poly.type
_entity_poly.pdbx_seq_one_letter_code
_entity_poly.pdbx_strand_id
1 'polypeptide(L)'
;MQANQPSHGDRTQPTPGKPKKDVEFGYPWPESLLSWLGLHAVFYVLENGFQILLAYATTASLTPLFLWAFASEWVNSSVFLYWLALFVLTYILSLSEYFAVSTMVDLLADSDWIFPPSIRFSSHKRDQLRRRRADTTETVDTDTDHKEAEQQQQQQQHEGVDEHGASRFDYSHRQYLRNHLLFTARWAIPIAVGSVIWIPRFHLVHNPPVWMIPLKVQLSLIFADLAYWVVHYSQHRWRWVYKWTDHTYHHTFQYPWGSAGTWLGTWDLMLSALSLGSVNVFLIEMMFGRISLFEYVLMMNYVFEMVCVDHSGSQLPFWSGCPYLPPLGYLLGFDKSIALHEAHHNFNRYSYGLLGVGDWLAGTRMYPAEYPGPHPKGKQF
;
A
#
# COMPACT_ATOMS: atom_id res chain seq x y z
N MET A 1 34.30 36.28 -60.09
CA MET A 1 34.47 35.77 -58.71
C MET A 1 33.10 35.64 -58.10
N GLN A 2 32.48 34.47 -58.20
CA GLN A 2 31.20 34.15 -57.57
C GLN A 2 31.49 33.16 -56.45
N ALA A 3 31.03 33.48 -55.25
CA ALA A 3 31.23 32.71 -54.04
C ALA A 3 30.24 31.55 -53.96
N ASN A 4 30.76 30.34 -53.77
CA ASN A 4 30.00 29.14 -53.42
C ASN A 4 29.35 29.33 -52.04
N GLN A 5 28.02 29.24 -51.97
CA GLN A 5 27.31 28.97 -50.72
C GLN A 5 27.08 27.46 -50.57
N PRO A 6 27.31 26.87 -49.39
CA PRO A 6 27.00 25.47 -49.15
C PRO A 6 25.49 25.27 -48.95
N SER A 7 24.97 24.21 -49.58
CA SER A 7 23.61 23.72 -49.40
C SER A 7 23.34 23.36 -47.93
N HIS A 8 22.37 24.01 -47.32
CA HIS A 8 21.78 23.56 -46.07
C HIS A 8 21.09 22.21 -46.32
N GLY A 9 21.65 21.15 -45.77
CA GLY A 9 20.98 19.86 -45.68
C GLY A 9 19.83 19.96 -44.69
N ASP A 10 18.63 19.62 -45.14
CA ASP A 10 17.45 19.45 -44.31
C ASP A 10 17.72 18.37 -43.24
N ARG A 11 17.99 18.80 -42.01
CA ARG A 11 17.87 17.97 -40.82
C ARG A 11 16.37 17.78 -40.57
N THR A 12 15.78 16.74 -41.14
CA THR A 12 14.51 16.20 -40.68
C THR A 12 14.70 15.73 -39.24
N GLN A 13 14.23 16.53 -38.27
CA GLN A 13 14.07 16.06 -36.90
C GLN A 13 13.12 14.85 -36.91
N PRO A 14 13.45 13.75 -36.20
CA PRO A 14 12.48 12.68 -36.00
C PRO A 14 11.29 13.26 -35.25
N THR A 15 10.15 13.35 -35.92
CA THR A 15 8.86 13.62 -35.28
C THR A 15 8.68 12.62 -34.13
N PRO A 16 8.34 13.07 -32.91
CA PRO A 16 8.03 12.16 -31.83
C PRO A 16 6.87 11.27 -32.30
N GLY A 17 7.14 9.97 -32.40
CA GLY A 17 6.13 9.00 -32.78
C GLY A 17 4.92 9.15 -31.86
N LYS A 18 3.72 9.24 -32.44
CA LYS A 18 2.48 9.15 -31.67
C LYS A 18 2.60 7.94 -30.73
N PRO A 19 2.30 8.08 -29.42
CA PRO A 19 2.33 6.96 -28.50
C PRO A 19 1.46 5.85 -29.09
N LYS A 20 2.03 4.64 -29.16
CA LYS A 20 1.28 3.46 -29.59
C LYS A 20 0.02 3.37 -28.72
N LYS A 21 -1.11 3.32 -29.40
CA LYS A 21 -2.42 3.04 -28.80
C LYS A 21 -2.32 1.73 -28.02
N ASP A 22 -2.84 1.78 -26.80
CA ASP A 22 -3.40 0.65 -26.06
C ASP A 22 -2.38 -0.40 -25.59
N VAL A 23 -1.47 -0.03 -24.68
CA VAL A 23 -1.08 -0.99 -23.64
C VAL A 23 -2.27 -1.04 -22.69
N GLU A 24 -3.14 -2.04 -22.86
CA GLU A 24 -4.19 -2.34 -21.88
C GLU A 24 -3.50 -2.72 -20.56
N PHE A 25 -3.38 -1.74 -19.66
CA PHE A 25 -3.09 -1.99 -18.26
C PHE A 25 -4.25 -2.80 -17.69
N GLY A 26 -4.00 -4.06 -17.38
CA GLY A 26 -5.03 -4.96 -16.92
C GLY A 26 -4.57 -6.41 -16.86
N TYR A 27 -5.27 -7.18 -16.04
CA TYR A 27 -5.13 -8.62 -15.99
C TYR A 27 -5.56 -9.20 -17.34
N PRO A 28 -4.83 -10.16 -17.94
CA PRO A 28 -5.33 -10.98 -19.04
C PRO A 28 -6.38 -11.92 -18.43
N TRP A 29 -7.53 -11.34 -18.13
CA TRP A 29 -8.67 -12.05 -17.60
C TRP A 29 -9.05 -13.13 -18.59
N PRO A 30 -9.47 -14.31 -18.11
CA PRO A 30 -10.04 -15.30 -18.99
C PRO A 30 -11.13 -14.63 -19.85
N GLU A 31 -11.04 -14.77 -21.18
CA GLU A 31 -12.02 -14.17 -22.08
C GLU A 31 -13.44 -14.70 -21.82
N SER A 32 -13.53 -15.92 -21.26
CA SER A 32 -14.78 -16.50 -20.83
C SER A 32 -15.21 -15.93 -19.48
N LEU A 33 -16.42 -15.37 -19.44
CA LEU A 33 -17.06 -14.88 -18.22
C LEU A 33 -17.08 -15.95 -17.11
N LEU A 34 -17.29 -17.22 -17.47
CA LEU A 34 -17.34 -18.31 -16.49
C LEU A 34 -15.98 -18.57 -15.85
N SER A 35 -14.90 -18.57 -16.65
CA SER A 35 -13.54 -18.72 -16.15
C SER A 35 -13.12 -17.51 -15.32
N TRP A 36 -13.54 -16.30 -15.73
CA TRP A 36 -13.35 -15.08 -14.94
C TRP A 36 -14.02 -15.16 -13.58
N LEU A 37 -15.31 -15.54 -13.55
CA LEU A 37 -16.07 -15.73 -12.30
C LEU A 37 -15.47 -16.83 -11.43
N GLY A 38 -15.07 -17.95 -12.03
CA GLY A 38 -14.45 -19.08 -11.31
C GLY A 38 -13.13 -18.69 -10.65
N LEU A 39 -12.26 -17.97 -11.36
CA LEU A 39 -10.98 -17.52 -10.82
C LEU A 39 -11.17 -16.54 -9.66
N HIS A 40 -12.09 -15.57 -9.81
CA HIS A 40 -12.45 -14.65 -8.73
C HIS A 40 -12.99 -15.39 -7.51
N ALA A 41 -13.92 -16.33 -7.71
CA ALA A 41 -14.46 -17.11 -6.61
C ALA A 41 -13.37 -17.86 -5.83
N VAL A 42 -12.40 -18.44 -6.53
CA VAL A 42 -11.25 -19.11 -5.88
C VAL A 42 -10.43 -18.12 -5.06
N PHE A 43 -10.07 -16.97 -5.65
CA PHE A 43 -9.30 -15.96 -4.93
C PHE A 43 -10.05 -15.43 -3.70
N TYR A 44 -11.34 -15.16 -3.80
CA TYR A 44 -12.14 -14.71 -2.65
C TYR A 44 -12.23 -15.76 -1.56
N VAL A 45 -12.40 -17.04 -1.90
CA VAL A 45 -12.42 -18.11 -0.90
C VAL A 45 -11.06 -18.22 -0.20
N LEU A 46 -9.96 -18.08 -0.93
CA LEU A 46 -8.62 -18.14 -0.37
C LEU A 46 -8.30 -16.93 0.52
N GLU A 47 -8.60 -15.72 0.05
CA GLU A 47 -8.41 -14.46 0.78
C GLU A 47 -9.27 -14.42 2.06
N ASN A 48 -10.60 -14.53 1.93
CA ASN A 48 -11.50 -14.52 3.08
C ASN A 48 -11.22 -15.71 4.02
N GLY A 49 -10.93 -16.88 3.46
CA GLY A 49 -10.54 -18.06 4.23
C GLY A 49 -9.27 -17.83 5.04
N PHE A 50 -8.24 -17.24 4.44
CA PHE A 50 -7.01 -16.85 5.12
C PHE A 50 -7.29 -15.83 6.23
N GLN A 51 -8.02 -14.76 5.95
CA GLN A 51 -8.29 -13.70 6.93
C GLN A 51 -9.08 -14.23 8.14
N ILE A 52 -10.10 -15.05 7.91
CA ILE A 52 -10.92 -15.68 8.96
C ILE A 52 -10.08 -16.68 9.75
N LEU A 53 -9.28 -17.52 9.09
CA LEU A 53 -8.44 -18.51 9.76
C LEU A 53 -7.36 -17.85 10.61
N LEU A 54 -6.70 -16.80 10.09
CA LEU A 54 -5.73 -16.00 10.82
C LEU A 54 -6.36 -15.34 12.05
N ALA A 55 -7.54 -14.74 11.87
CA ALA A 55 -8.26 -14.11 12.98
C ALA A 55 -8.65 -15.13 14.06
N TYR A 56 -9.17 -16.29 13.65
CA TYR A 56 -9.54 -17.36 14.55
C TYR A 56 -8.33 -17.93 15.30
N ALA A 57 -7.24 -18.26 14.59
CA ALA A 57 -6.04 -18.83 15.20
C ALA A 57 -5.41 -17.88 16.22
N THR A 58 -5.33 -16.59 15.87
CA THR A 58 -4.74 -15.56 16.73
C THR A 58 -5.62 -15.30 17.96
N THR A 59 -6.94 -15.20 17.79
CA THR A 59 -7.86 -15.02 18.93
C THR A 59 -7.94 -16.24 19.83
N ALA A 60 -8.02 -17.45 19.28
CA ALA A 60 -8.01 -18.68 20.07
C ALA A 60 -6.73 -18.80 20.92
N SER A 61 -5.60 -18.36 20.38
CA SER A 61 -4.30 -18.42 21.04
C SER A 61 -4.11 -17.32 22.09
N LEU A 62 -4.59 -16.10 21.85
CA LEU A 62 -4.37 -14.94 22.73
C LEU A 62 -5.49 -14.72 23.76
N THR A 63 -6.72 -15.18 23.51
CA THR A 63 -7.83 -15.04 24.47
C THR A 63 -7.49 -15.57 25.87
N PRO A 64 -6.91 -16.78 26.04
CA PRO A 64 -6.48 -17.26 27.35
C PRO A 64 -5.48 -16.33 28.05
N LEU A 65 -4.58 -15.70 27.29
CA LEU A 65 -3.58 -14.77 27.82
C LEU A 65 -4.22 -13.45 28.26
N PHE A 66 -5.19 -12.93 27.51
CA PHE A 66 -5.96 -11.75 27.93
C PHE A 66 -6.80 -12.03 29.18
N LEU A 67 -7.45 -13.19 29.24
CA LEU A 67 -8.19 -13.62 30.44
C LEU A 67 -7.27 -13.76 31.65
N TRP A 68 -6.08 -14.33 31.46
CA TRP A 68 -5.06 -14.38 32.51
C TRP A 68 -4.63 -12.98 32.96
N ALA A 69 -4.32 -12.08 32.03
CA ALA A 69 -3.92 -10.72 32.36
C ALA A 69 -5.02 -9.98 33.15
N PHE A 70 -6.29 -10.19 32.80
CA PHE A 70 -7.44 -9.61 33.50
C PHE A 70 -7.72 -10.23 34.86
N ALA A 71 -7.46 -11.52 35.04
CA ALA A 71 -7.72 -12.23 36.30
C ALA A 71 -6.52 -12.21 37.27
N SER A 72 -5.31 -11.94 36.78
CA SER A 72 -4.08 -12.04 37.56
C SER A 72 -3.98 -10.92 38.61
N GLU A 73 -4.00 -11.30 39.89
CA GLU A 73 -3.80 -10.37 41.01
C GLU A 73 -2.43 -9.66 40.91
N TRP A 74 -1.41 -10.36 40.42
CA TRP A 74 -0.08 -9.77 40.23
C TRP A 74 -0.09 -8.69 39.14
N VAL A 75 -0.71 -8.96 37.99
CA VAL A 75 -0.83 -7.96 36.91
C VAL A 75 -1.68 -6.77 37.37
N ASN A 76 -2.77 -7.05 38.10
CA ASN A 76 -3.68 -6.03 38.61
C ASN A 76 -3.19 -5.31 39.88
N SER A 77 -2.06 -5.73 40.47
CA SER A 77 -1.49 -5.09 41.67
C SER A 77 -0.98 -3.66 41.41
N SER A 78 -0.75 -3.31 40.14
CA SER A 78 -0.28 -2.00 39.72
C SER A 78 -0.87 -1.64 38.37
N VAL A 79 -1.37 -0.40 38.25
CA VAL A 79 -1.84 0.16 36.97
C VAL A 79 -0.77 0.03 35.91
N PHE A 80 0.50 0.30 36.24
CA PHE A 80 1.61 0.17 35.29
C PHE A 80 1.77 -1.27 34.78
N LEU A 81 1.71 -2.28 35.64
CA LEU A 81 1.85 -3.68 35.25
C LEU A 81 0.69 -4.14 34.38
N TYR A 82 -0.53 -3.68 34.68
CA TYR A 82 -1.72 -3.94 33.86
C TYR A 82 -1.56 -3.38 32.44
N TRP A 83 -1.22 -2.09 32.31
CA TRP A 83 -1.01 -1.46 30.98
C TRP A 83 0.16 -2.09 30.23
N LEU A 84 1.24 -2.46 30.93
CA LEU A 84 2.39 -3.12 30.31
C LEU A 84 2.02 -4.51 29.78
N ALA A 85 1.29 -5.32 30.56
CA ALA A 85 0.85 -6.65 30.13
C ALA A 85 -0.04 -6.56 28.89
N LEU A 86 -1.00 -5.64 28.87
CA LEU A 86 -1.86 -5.45 27.71
C LEU A 86 -1.11 -4.89 26.50
N PHE A 87 -0.16 -3.97 26.70
CA PHE A 87 0.70 -3.48 25.61
C PHE A 87 1.49 -4.62 24.97
N VAL A 88 2.09 -5.50 25.78
CA VAL A 88 2.85 -6.66 25.25
C VAL A 88 1.94 -7.61 24.46
N LEU A 89 0.75 -7.94 24.99
CA LEU A 89 -0.19 -8.83 24.29
C LEU A 89 -0.72 -8.23 22.99
N THR A 90 -1.08 -6.95 23.01
CA THR A 90 -1.54 -6.22 21.80
C THR A 90 -0.43 -6.01 20.78
N TYR A 91 0.81 -5.83 21.22
CA TYR A 91 1.97 -5.77 20.35
C TYR A 91 2.22 -7.10 19.65
N ILE A 92 2.18 -8.22 20.37
CA ILE A 92 2.32 -9.57 19.77
C ILE A 92 1.19 -9.83 18.78
N LEU A 93 -0.05 -9.46 19.14
CA LEU A 93 -1.21 -9.55 18.26
C LEU A 93 -0.97 -8.80 16.94
N SER A 94 -0.71 -7.49 17.03
CA SER A 94 -0.55 -6.64 15.84
C SER A 94 0.68 -7.01 15.01
N LEU A 95 1.79 -7.40 15.65
CA LEU A 95 2.98 -7.89 14.96
C LEU A 95 2.64 -9.13 14.12
N SER A 96 1.89 -10.08 14.70
CA SER A 96 1.54 -11.34 14.04
C SER A 96 0.58 -11.12 12.87
N GLU A 97 -0.47 -10.32 13.08
CA GLU A 97 -1.45 -9.95 12.05
C GLU A 97 -0.77 -9.24 10.88
N TYR A 98 -0.06 -8.15 11.16
CA TYR A 98 0.57 -7.35 10.12
C TYR A 98 1.61 -8.17 9.35
N PHE A 99 2.44 -8.96 10.04
CA PHE A 99 3.46 -9.79 9.39
C PHE A 99 2.83 -10.80 8.44
N ALA A 100 1.78 -11.50 8.88
CA ALA A 100 1.11 -12.51 8.06
C ALA A 100 0.42 -11.88 6.84
N VAL A 101 -0.35 -10.81 7.04
CA VAL A 101 -1.09 -10.13 5.96
C VAL A 101 -0.14 -9.50 4.94
N SER A 102 0.86 -8.74 5.38
CA SER A 102 1.83 -8.13 4.47
C SER A 102 2.61 -9.18 3.69
N THR A 103 3.08 -10.25 4.34
CA THR A 103 3.77 -11.36 3.66
C THR A 103 2.88 -12.00 2.59
N MET A 104 1.61 -12.24 2.88
CA MET A 104 0.67 -12.74 1.88
C MET A 104 0.58 -11.80 0.67
N VAL A 105 0.38 -10.51 0.92
CA VAL A 105 0.24 -9.50 -0.15
C VAL A 105 1.50 -9.43 -1.00
N ASP A 106 2.70 -9.41 -0.44
CA ASP A 106 3.92 -9.33 -1.26
C ASP A 106 4.21 -10.62 -2.02
N LEU A 107 4.01 -11.79 -1.38
CA LEU A 107 4.17 -13.07 -2.07
C LEU A 107 3.26 -13.12 -3.29
N LEU A 108 2.04 -12.61 -3.17
CA LEU A 108 1.10 -12.50 -4.28
C LEU A 108 1.56 -11.44 -5.29
N ALA A 109 1.92 -10.23 -4.86
CA ALA A 109 2.33 -9.14 -5.74
C ALA A 109 3.61 -9.44 -6.57
N ASP A 110 4.58 -10.12 -5.97
CA ASP A 110 5.89 -10.43 -6.59
C ASP A 110 5.95 -11.80 -7.27
N SER A 111 4.90 -12.61 -7.18
CA SER A 111 4.91 -13.93 -7.80
C SER A 111 4.75 -13.85 -9.33
N ASP A 112 5.87 -13.93 -10.05
CA ASP A 112 5.90 -14.06 -11.52
C ASP A 112 5.13 -15.29 -12.04
N TRP A 113 4.91 -16.26 -11.15
CA TRP A 113 4.29 -17.55 -11.42
C TRP A 113 2.78 -17.54 -11.23
N ILE A 114 2.25 -16.64 -10.40
CA ILE A 114 0.81 -16.55 -10.10
C ILE A 114 0.19 -15.43 -10.93
N PHE A 115 0.88 -14.29 -11.07
CA PHE A 115 0.34 -13.13 -11.75
C PHE A 115 1.22 -12.62 -12.90
N PRO A 116 0.61 -12.25 -14.04
CA PRO A 116 1.34 -11.78 -15.20
C PRO A 116 1.94 -10.39 -14.96
N PRO A 117 3.04 -10.02 -15.63
CA PRO A 117 3.66 -8.71 -15.49
C PRO A 117 2.77 -7.51 -15.82
N SER A 118 1.68 -7.69 -16.58
CA SER A 118 0.79 -6.61 -17.05
C SER A 118 -0.02 -5.94 -15.95
N ILE A 119 -0.17 -6.56 -14.78
CA ILE A 119 -0.91 -5.97 -13.64
C ILE A 119 0.00 -5.22 -12.67
N ARG A 120 1.31 -5.24 -12.91
CA ARG A 120 2.28 -4.59 -12.05
C ARG A 120 2.52 -3.18 -12.54
N PHE A 121 2.23 -2.22 -11.69
CA PHE A 121 2.44 -0.81 -12.00
C PHE A 121 3.86 -0.33 -11.64
N SER A 122 4.39 -0.80 -10.51
CA SER A 122 5.71 -0.42 -10.01
C SER A 122 6.85 -1.30 -10.54
N SER A 123 6.61 -2.60 -10.76
CA SER A 123 7.68 -3.52 -11.20
C SER A 123 8.10 -3.27 -12.64
N HIS A 124 7.23 -2.70 -13.48
CA HIS A 124 7.55 -2.40 -14.87
C HIS A 124 8.58 -1.26 -14.98
N LYS A 125 8.65 -0.36 -13.98
CA LYS A 125 9.77 0.58 -13.81
C LYS A 125 11.02 -0.08 -13.24
N ARG A 126 10.91 -1.10 -12.37
CA ARG A 126 12.08 -1.91 -11.94
C ARG A 126 12.72 -2.64 -13.11
N ASP A 127 11.93 -3.20 -14.00
CA ASP A 127 12.42 -3.87 -15.21
C ASP A 127 12.99 -2.86 -16.20
N GLN A 128 12.38 -1.68 -16.37
CA GLN A 128 12.98 -0.59 -17.14
C GLN A 128 14.28 -0.05 -16.53
N LEU A 129 14.38 0.07 -15.21
CA LEU A 129 15.61 0.51 -14.50
C LEU A 129 16.69 -0.57 -14.56
N ARG A 130 16.33 -1.85 -14.43
CA ARG A 130 17.25 -2.99 -14.60
C ARG A 130 17.72 -3.13 -16.04
N ARG A 131 16.82 -2.99 -17.02
CA ARG A 131 17.16 -2.98 -18.46
C ARG A 131 18.02 -1.77 -18.81
N ARG A 132 17.69 -0.56 -18.33
CA ARG A 132 18.57 0.61 -18.49
C ARG A 132 19.96 0.36 -17.91
N ARG A 133 20.07 -0.25 -16.73
CA ARG A 133 21.39 -0.64 -16.17
C ARG A 133 22.10 -1.72 -16.96
N ALA A 134 21.38 -2.74 -17.44
CA ALA A 134 21.95 -3.79 -18.28
C ALA A 134 22.45 -3.21 -19.63
N ASP A 135 21.64 -2.36 -20.27
CA ASP A 135 21.97 -1.67 -21.52
C ASP A 135 23.17 -0.73 -21.35
N THR A 136 23.29 -0.03 -20.20
CA THR A 136 24.48 0.80 -19.88
C THR A 136 25.71 -0.02 -19.53
N THR A 137 25.56 -1.27 -19.08
CA THR A 137 26.70 -2.16 -18.76
C THR A 137 27.17 -2.94 -19.98
N GLU A 138 26.28 -3.24 -20.93
CA GLU A 138 26.61 -3.94 -22.20
C GLU A 138 27.09 -3.01 -23.32
N THR A 139 26.93 -1.69 -23.22
CA THR A 139 27.45 -0.72 -24.22
C THR A 139 28.84 -0.16 -23.88
N VAL A 140 29.50 -0.62 -22.82
CA VAL A 140 30.87 -0.22 -22.45
C VAL A 140 31.87 -1.36 -22.71
N ASP A 141 31.69 -2.07 -23.83
CA ASP A 141 32.74 -2.90 -24.42
C ASP A 141 32.56 -2.90 -25.94
N THR A 142 33.12 -1.89 -26.59
CA THR A 142 34.03 -2.01 -27.76
C THR A 142 34.30 -0.62 -28.37
N ASP A 143 35.55 -0.18 -28.25
CA ASP A 143 36.24 0.76 -29.14
C ASP A 143 35.48 2.02 -29.61
N THR A 144 35.41 3.07 -28.80
CA THR A 144 35.42 4.44 -29.35
C THR A 144 35.97 5.48 -28.37
N ASP A 145 37.04 6.14 -28.84
CA ASP A 145 37.71 7.37 -28.40
C ASP A 145 37.29 8.05 -27.07
N HIS A 146 38.29 8.14 -26.18
CA HIS A 146 38.33 8.83 -24.89
C HIS A 146 37.82 10.30 -24.84
N LYS A 147 37.48 10.93 -25.96
CA LYS A 147 37.03 12.34 -26.00
C LYS A 147 35.51 12.53 -26.04
N GLU A 148 34.73 11.56 -26.50
CA GLU A 148 33.27 11.64 -26.47
C GLU A 148 32.70 11.17 -25.11
N ALA A 149 33.43 10.31 -24.39
CA ALA A 149 33.09 9.89 -23.04
C ALA A 149 33.14 11.04 -22.02
N GLU A 150 34.09 11.99 -22.14
CA GLU A 150 34.15 13.16 -21.24
C GLU A 150 33.02 14.17 -21.51
N GLN A 151 32.58 14.34 -22.77
CA GLN A 151 31.45 15.22 -23.09
C GLN A 151 30.10 14.59 -22.72
N GLN A 152 29.94 13.27 -22.86
CA GLN A 152 28.73 12.58 -22.39
C GLN A 152 28.69 12.46 -20.87
N GLN A 153 29.82 12.32 -20.17
CA GLN A 153 29.87 12.43 -18.71
C GLN A 153 29.53 13.85 -18.22
N GLN A 154 29.97 14.90 -18.92
CA GLN A 154 29.59 16.28 -18.56
C GLN A 154 28.12 16.60 -18.89
N GLN A 155 27.54 16.00 -19.93
CA GLN A 155 26.10 16.12 -20.22
C GLN A 155 25.24 15.30 -19.24
N GLN A 156 25.68 14.10 -18.84
CA GLN A 156 25.02 13.32 -17.79
C GLN A 156 25.20 13.92 -16.39
N GLN A 157 26.25 14.71 -16.14
CA GLN A 157 26.38 15.52 -14.93
C GLN A 157 25.49 16.78 -14.93
N HIS A 158 25.00 17.23 -16.10
CA HIS A 158 24.14 18.41 -16.20
C HIS A 158 22.64 18.09 -16.26
N GLU A 159 22.26 16.90 -16.74
CA GLU A 159 20.93 16.34 -16.49
C GLU A 159 20.98 15.62 -15.14
N GLY A 160 20.62 16.34 -14.07
CA GLY A 160 20.64 15.89 -12.67
C GLY A 160 19.81 14.63 -12.39
N VAL A 161 20.28 13.50 -12.89
CA VAL A 161 19.99 12.17 -12.36
C VAL A 161 21.04 11.97 -11.29
N ASP A 162 20.69 12.36 -10.07
CA ASP A 162 21.50 12.07 -8.89
C ASP A 162 22.04 10.63 -9.00
N GLU A 163 23.35 10.45 -8.92
CA GLU A 163 24.05 9.16 -8.79
C GLU A 163 23.63 8.38 -7.51
N HIS A 164 22.53 8.79 -6.88
CA HIS A 164 21.84 8.13 -5.79
C HIS A 164 20.45 7.58 -6.20
N GLY A 165 20.09 7.64 -7.49
CA GLY A 165 18.82 7.15 -8.05
C GLY A 165 18.69 5.62 -8.15
N ALA A 166 19.67 4.87 -7.67
CA ALA A 166 19.47 3.49 -7.26
C ALA A 166 18.88 3.52 -5.85
N SER A 167 17.65 3.03 -5.66
CA SER A 167 17.09 2.85 -4.31
C SER A 167 18.19 2.29 -3.40
N ARG A 168 18.62 3.03 -2.39
CA ARG A 168 19.67 2.64 -1.41
C ARG A 168 19.35 1.34 -0.65
N PHE A 169 18.22 0.72 -0.97
CA PHE A 169 17.72 -0.50 -0.42
C PHE A 169 18.16 -1.65 -1.32
N ASP A 170 19.15 -2.39 -0.85
CA ASP A 170 19.37 -3.77 -1.29
C ASP A 170 18.10 -4.56 -0.96
N TYR A 171 17.52 -5.26 -1.93
CA TYR A 171 16.34 -6.11 -1.76
C TYR A 171 16.70 -7.60 -1.85
N SER A 172 17.96 -7.97 -1.58
CA SER A 172 18.34 -9.37 -1.37
C SER A 172 17.39 -10.03 -0.35
N HIS A 173 17.11 -11.34 -0.49
CA HIS A 173 16.15 -12.04 0.36
C HIS A 173 16.40 -11.84 1.87
N ARG A 174 17.66 -11.75 2.28
CA ARG A 174 18.04 -11.47 3.69
C ARG A 174 17.68 -10.05 4.09
N GLN A 175 17.92 -9.08 3.22
CA GLN A 175 17.63 -7.68 3.47
C GLN A 175 16.14 -7.38 3.43
N TYR A 176 15.39 -8.07 2.55
CA TYR A 176 13.93 -8.06 2.52
C TYR A 176 13.35 -8.49 3.86
N LEU A 177 13.69 -9.70 4.34
CA LEU A 177 13.16 -10.21 5.60
C LEU A 177 13.49 -9.28 6.79
N ARG A 178 14.72 -8.74 6.81
CA ARG A 178 15.12 -7.77 7.84
C ARG A 178 14.26 -6.50 7.79
N ASN A 179 14.11 -5.91 6.61
CA ASN A 179 13.32 -4.69 6.44
C ASN A 179 11.85 -4.92 6.79
N HIS A 180 11.31 -6.07 6.39
CA HIS A 180 9.95 -6.50 6.69
C HIS A 180 9.73 -6.62 8.19
N LEU A 181 10.57 -7.39 8.90
CA LEU A 181 10.47 -7.55 10.35
C LEU A 181 10.59 -6.21 11.09
N LEU A 182 11.53 -5.36 10.67
CA LEU A 182 11.71 -4.03 11.27
C LEU A 182 10.48 -3.14 11.04
N PHE A 183 9.89 -3.17 9.85
CA PHE A 183 8.71 -2.37 9.56
C PHE A 183 7.48 -2.88 10.32
N THR A 184 7.24 -4.20 10.32
CA THR A 184 6.18 -4.83 11.10
C THR A 184 6.30 -4.48 12.58
N ALA A 185 7.51 -4.55 13.14
CA ALA A 185 7.76 -4.17 14.54
C ALA A 185 7.43 -2.70 14.80
N ARG A 186 7.81 -1.78 13.89
CA ARG A 186 7.47 -0.36 14.00
C ARG A 186 5.96 -0.11 13.89
N TRP A 187 5.29 -0.80 12.97
CA TRP A 187 3.84 -0.69 12.73
C TRP A 187 3.01 -1.20 13.91
N ALA A 188 3.46 -2.28 14.54
CA ALA A 188 2.76 -2.89 15.66
C ALA A 188 2.70 -1.99 16.91
N ILE A 189 3.66 -1.07 17.10
CA ILE A 189 3.70 -0.19 18.28
C ILE A 189 2.46 0.73 18.36
N PRO A 190 2.17 1.60 17.38
CA PRO A 190 1.02 2.50 17.47
C PRO A 190 -0.32 1.77 17.49
N ILE A 191 -0.44 0.66 16.75
CA ILE A 191 -1.63 -0.20 16.84
C ILE A 191 -1.79 -0.71 18.26
N ALA A 192 -0.74 -1.31 18.84
CA ALA A 192 -0.77 -1.81 20.22
C ALA A 192 -1.20 -0.74 21.21
N VAL A 193 -0.60 0.47 21.13
CA VAL A 193 -0.98 1.62 21.98
C VAL A 193 -2.47 1.92 21.87
N GLY A 194 -3.02 1.97 20.65
CA GLY A 194 -4.46 2.14 20.44
C GLY A 194 -5.27 0.99 21.03
N SER A 195 -4.88 -0.26 20.74
CA SER A 195 -5.56 -1.47 21.18
C SER A 195 -5.63 -1.60 22.71
N VAL A 196 -4.63 -1.12 23.46
CA VAL A 196 -4.66 -1.21 24.93
C VAL A 196 -5.88 -0.48 25.51
N ILE A 197 -6.33 0.61 24.86
CA ILE A 197 -7.51 1.37 25.27
C ILE A 197 -8.79 0.57 24.99
N TRP A 198 -8.82 -0.21 23.92
CA TRP A 198 -10.03 -0.86 23.43
C TRP A 198 -10.25 -2.27 23.97
N ILE A 199 -9.20 -3.09 24.09
CA ILE A 199 -9.33 -4.51 24.48
C ILE A 199 -10.09 -4.75 25.79
N PRO A 200 -9.92 -3.93 26.86
CA PRO A 200 -10.70 -4.10 28.09
C PRO A 200 -12.22 -3.98 27.90
N ARG A 201 -12.68 -3.39 26.78
CA ARG A 201 -14.10 -3.21 26.45
C ARG A 201 -14.68 -4.35 25.61
N PHE A 202 -13.83 -5.21 25.05
CA PHE A 202 -14.23 -6.24 24.10
C PHE A 202 -14.82 -7.47 24.79
N HIS A 203 -15.70 -8.17 24.06
CA HIS A 203 -16.08 -9.52 24.43
C HIS A 203 -15.00 -10.51 23.99
N LEU A 204 -14.26 -11.08 24.95
CA LEU A 204 -13.17 -12.00 24.65
C LEU A 204 -13.63 -13.40 24.19
N VAL A 205 -14.82 -13.83 24.59
CA VAL A 205 -15.32 -15.22 24.39
C VAL A 205 -16.63 -15.26 23.58
N HIS A 206 -17.19 -14.10 23.24
CA HIS A 206 -18.47 -14.06 22.54
C HIS A 206 -18.29 -14.29 21.04
N ASN A 207 -19.08 -15.21 20.48
CA ASN A 207 -19.17 -15.42 19.05
C ASN A 207 -20.19 -14.44 18.47
N PRO A 208 -19.78 -13.54 17.57
CA PRO A 208 -20.71 -12.61 16.96
C PRO A 208 -21.67 -13.32 16.00
N PRO A 209 -22.85 -12.76 15.73
CA PRO A 209 -23.72 -13.27 14.66
C PRO A 209 -22.97 -13.22 13.33
N VAL A 210 -22.85 -14.37 12.65
CA VAL A 210 -22.03 -14.52 11.43
C VAL A 210 -22.42 -13.52 10.34
N TRP A 211 -23.72 -13.19 10.23
CA TRP A 211 -24.24 -12.26 9.24
C TRP A 211 -23.80 -10.79 9.47
N MET A 212 -23.39 -10.42 10.69
CA MET A 212 -22.91 -9.07 11.00
C MET A 212 -21.45 -8.86 10.62
N ILE A 213 -20.67 -9.95 10.52
CA ILE A 213 -19.22 -9.88 10.24
C ILE A 213 -18.95 -9.14 8.92
N PRO A 214 -19.59 -9.48 7.78
CA PRO A 214 -19.38 -8.77 6.52
C PRO A 214 -19.64 -7.27 6.62
N LEU A 215 -20.70 -6.88 7.33
CA LEU A 215 -21.10 -5.48 7.48
C LEU A 215 -20.08 -4.70 8.32
N LYS A 216 -19.63 -5.27 9.45
CA LYS A 216 -18.62 -4.64 10.31
C LYS A 216 -17.29 -4.50 9.61
N VAL A 217 -16.84 -5.52 8.86
CA VAL A 217 -15.62 -5.44 8.06
C VAL A 217 -15.72 -4.34 7.00
N GLN A 218 -16.81 -4.29 6.22
CA GLN A 218 -16.95 -3.27 5.19
C GLN A 218 -16.99 -1.85 5.77
N LEU A 219 -17.74 -1.65 6.86
CA LEU A 219 -17.81 -0.35 7.52
C LEU A 219 -16.47 0.02 8.17
N SER A 220 -15.72 -0.96 8.69
CA SER A 220 -14.38 -0.75 9.21
C SER A 220 -13.45 -0.20 8.13
N LEU A 221 -13.45 -0.81 6.93
CA LEU A 221 -12.66 -0.33 5.79
C LEU A 221 -13.04 1.10 5.39
N ILE A 222 -14.34 1.38 5.28
CA ILE A 222 -14.85 2.72 4.95
C ILE A 222 -14.43 3.75 5.99
N PHE A 223 -14.59 3.45 7.29
CA PHE A 223 -14.22 4.37 8.36
C PHE A 223 -12.72 4.57 8.48
N ALA A 224 -11.92 3.51 8.28
CA ALA A 224 -10.47 3.60 8.22
C ALA A 224 -10.04 4.51 7.06
N ASP A 225 -10.61 4.32 5.87
CA ASP A 225 -10.34 5.17 4.70
C ASP A 225 -10.68 6.64 4.95
N LEU A 226 -11.86 6.93 5.51
CA LEU A 226 -12.26 8.31 5.81
C LEU A 226 -11.36 8.97 6.86
N ALA A 227 -11.03 8.25 7.94
CA ALA A 227 -10.16 8.76 8.99
C ALA A 227 -8.74 9.02 8.45
N TYR A 228 -8.21 8.09 7.66
CA TYR A 228 -6.92 8.24 7.00
C TYR A 228 -6.93 9.40 6.01
N TRP A 229 -7.96 9.50 5.16
CA TRP A 229 -8.10 10.59 4.19
C TRP A 229 -8.04 11.96 4.87
N VAL A 230 -8.72 12.15 6.01
CA VAL A 230 -8.67 13.41 6.77
C VAL A 230 -7.25 13.72 7.23
N VAL A 231 -6.55 12.74 7.81
CA VAL A 231 -5.17 12.91 8.28
C VAL A 231 -4.22 13.18 7.13
N HIS A 232 -4.33 12.41 6.05
CA HIS A 232 -3.45 12.48 4.90
C HIS A 232 -3.65 13.77 4.10
N TYR A 233 -4.90 14.17 3.87
CA TYR A 233 -5.22 15.49 3.31
C TYR A 233 -4.64 16.61 4.18
N SER A 234 -4.76 16.51 5.51
CA SER A 234 -4.21 17.48 6.46
C SER A 234 -2.69 17.60 6.36
N GLN A 235 -1.99 16.47 6.24
CA GLN A 235 -0.55 16.43 6.01
C GLN A 235 -0.18 17.20 4.73
N HIS A 236 -0.90 17.01 3.63
CA HIS A 236 -0.63 17.73 2.38
C HIS A 236 -1.09 19.19 2.39
N ARG A 237 -2.17 19.50 3.09
CA ARG A 237 -2.79 20.82 3.10
C ARG A 237 -2.00 21.83 3.94
N TRP A 238 -1.37 21.37 5.02
CA TRP A 238 -0.66 22.22 5.97
C TRP A 238 0.82 21.84 6.04
N ARG A 239 1.68 22.71 5.51
CA ARG A 239 3.14 22.51 5.42
C ARG A 239 3.80 22.18 6.77
N TRP A 240 3.27 22.69 7.88
CA TRP A 240 3.81 22.40 9.21
C TRP A 240 3.48 20.97 9.65
N VAL A 241 2.28 20.45 9.35
CA VAL A 241 1.91 19.06 9.59
C VAL A 241 2.77 18.15 8.72
N TYR A 242 2.87 18.44 7.42
CA TYR A 242 3.71 17.72 6.46
C TYR A 242 5.14 17.47 6.97
N LYS A 243 5.75 18.51 7.57
CA LYS A 243 7.12 18.45 8.10
C LYS A 243 7.17 17.77 9.47
N TRP A 244 6.23 18.07 10.36
CA TRP A 244 6.22 17.53 11.72
C TRP A 244 6.01 16.02 11.73
N THR A 245 5.15 15.52 10.85
CA THR A 245 4.92 14.08 10.71
C THR A 245 6.04 13.38 9.95
N ASP A 246 6.95 14.13 9.32
CA ASP A 246 7.95 13.63 8.38
C ASP A 246 7.33 12.93 7.15
N HIS A 247 6.20 13.44 6.66
CA HIS A 247 5.54 12.92 5.47
C HIS A 247 6.37 13.19 4.19
N THR A 248 7.33 14.13 4.26
CA THR A 248 8.29 14.35 3.17
C THR A 248 9.13 13.11 2.88
N TYR A 249 9.54 12.40 3.93
CA TYR A 249 10.34 11.19 3.80
C TYR A 249 9.57 10.10 3.04
N HIS A 250 8.28 9.93 3.31
CA HIS A 250 7.40 9.02 2.55
C HIS A 250 7.40 9.31 1.05
N HIS A 251 7.18 10.56 0.67
CA HIS A 251 7.17 10.98 -0.73
C HIS A 251 8.55 10.93 -1.43
N THR A 252 9.65 10.68 -0.71
CA THR A 252 10.94 10.37 -1.37
C THR A 252 10.97 8.99 -2.00
N PHE A 253 10.09 8.09 -1.55
CA PHE A 253 9.98 6.73 -2.06
C PHE A 253 9.01 6.71 -3.23
N GLN A 254 9.54 6.99 -4.43
CA GLN A 254 8.80 6.68 -5.64
C GLN A 254 8.60 5.17 -5.73
N TYR A 255 7.36 4.73 -5.88
CA TYR A 255 6.97 3.31 -5.96
C TYR A 255 7.26 2.51 -4.67
N PRO A 256 6.64 2.89 -3.54
CA PRO A 256 6.86 2.20 -2.28
C PRO A 256 6.43 0.74 -2.35
N TRP A 257 7.05 -0.10 -1.51
CA TRP A 257 6.69 -1.50 -1.29
C TRP A 257 5.97 -1.66 0.04
N GLY A 258 4.91 -2.46 0.05
CA GLY A 258 4.03 -2.67 1.20
C GLY A 258 4.76 -3.24 2.42
N SER A 259 5.56 -4.30 2.26
CA SER A 259 6.33 -4.88 3.38
C SER A 259 7.68 -4.28 3.66
N ALA A 260 8.38 -3.78 2.65
CA ALA A 260 9.71 -3.20 2.84
C ALA A 260 9.62 -1.74 3.32
N GLY A 261 8.54 -1.41 4.02
CA GLY A 261 7.97 -0.08 4.28
C GLY A 261 8.80 0.88 5.12
N THR A 262 10.09 0.98 4.86
CA THR A 262 10.95 2.02 5.42
C THR A 262 10.53 3.42 5.00
N TRP A 263 9.39 3.64 4.33
CA TRP A 263 8.93 4.91 3.80
C TRP A 263 8.14 5.78 4.80
N LEU A 264 7.53 5.22 5.85
CA LEU A 264 6.89 6.06 6.87
C LEU A 264 7.89 6.57 7.92
N GLY A 265 7.87 7.89 8.14
CA GLY A 265 8.42 8.49 9.35
C GLY A 265 7.69 7.99 10.60
N THR A 266 8.32 8.06 11.78
CA THR A 266 7.72 7.52 13.02
C THR A 266 6.39 8.20 13.37
N TRP A 267 6.31 9.52 13.24
CA TRP A 267 5.08 10.27 13.53
C TRP A 267 4.00 10.06 12.48
N ASP A 268 4.38 9.98 11.20
CA ASP A 268 3.48 9.61 10.12
C ASP A 268 2.86 8.23 10.35
N LEU A 269 3.69 7.27 10.72
CA LEU A 269 3.28 5.92 11.08
C LEU A 269 2.32 5.91 12.27
N MET A 270 2.61 6.66 13.33
CA MET A 270 1.71 6.75 14.49
C MET A 270 0.34 7.32 14.11
N LEU A 271 0.28 8.41 13.36
CA LEU A 271 -0.99 9.02 12.97
C LEU A 271 -1.77 8.14 12.00
N SER A 272 -1.09 7.53 11.03
CA SER A 272 -1.69 6.61 10.08
C SER A 272 -2.26 5.39 10.78
N ALA A 273 -1.48 4.73 11.63
CA ALA A 273 -1.92 3.54 12.37
C ALA A 273 -3.08 3.85 13.35
N LEU A 274 -3.02 4.97 14.07
CA LEU A 274 -4.09 5.35 15.01
C LEU A 274 -5.38 5.76 14.28
N SER A 275 -5.28 6.50 13.16
CA SER A 275 -6.45 6.88 12.36
C SER A 275 -7.10 5.66 11.71
N LEU A 276 -6.31 4.75 11.15
CA LEU A 276 -6.79 3.51 10.53
C LEU A 276 -7.34 2.51 11.54
N GLY A 277 -6.72 2.38 12.73
CA GLY A 277 -7.03 1.30 13.67
C GLY A 277 -7.88 1.67 14.89
N SER A 278 -7.81 2.90 15.40
CA SER A 278 -8.61 3.28 16.58
C SER A 278 -9.93 3.96 16.22
N VAL A 279 -9.95 4.76 15.15
CA VAL A 279 -11.16 5.53 14.79
C VAL A 279 -12.24 4.62 14.23
N ASN A 280 -11.89 3.68 13.35
CA ASN A 280 -12.84 2.69 12.83
C ASN A 280 -13.44 1.83 13.95
N VAL A 281 -12.64 1.34 14.89
CA VAL A 281 -13.08 0.52 16.03
C VAL A 281 -14.05 1.31 16.90
N PHE A 282 -13.74 2.56 17.20
CA PHE A 282 -14.64 3.45 17.94
C PHE A 282 -15.99 3.62 17.23
N LEU A 283 -15.97 3.92 15.93
CA LEU A 283 -17.19 4.14 15.15
C LEU A 283 -18.05 2.87 15.05
N ILE A 284 -17.41 1.70 14.86
CA ILE A 284 -18.10 0.41 14.85
C ILE A 284 -18.69 0.10 16.23
N GLU A 285 -17.95 0.33 17.32
CA GLU A 285 -18.46 0.10 18.68
C GLU A 285 -19.67 1.00 18.99
N MET A 286 -19.66 2.26 18.53
CA MET A 286 -20.82 3.15 18.69
C MET A 286 -22.05 2.67 17.93
N MET A 287 -21.87 2.10 16.73
CA MET A 287 -22.99 1.66 15.88
C MET A 287 -23.57 0.31 16.30
N PHE A 288 -22.72 -0.63 16.70
CA PHE A 288 -23.11 -2.03 16.93
C PHE A 288 -22.97 -2.47 18.39
N GLY A 289 -22.53 -1.59 19.29
CA GLY A 289 -22.21 -1.92 20.66
C GLY A 289 -20.85 -2.62 20.79
N ARG A 290 -20.62 -3.25 21.94
CA ARG A 290 -19.37 -3.94 22.23
C ARG A 290 -19.03 -4.98 21.16
N ILE A 291 -17.81 -4.91 20.64
CA ILE A 291 -17.28 -5.85 19.67
C ILE A 291 -16.54 -7.01 20.37
N SER A 292 -16.47 -8.17 19.71
CA SER A 292 -15.63 -9.26 20.21
C SER A 292 -14.16 -9.10 19.78
N LEU A 293 -13.25 -9.80 20.47
CA LEU A 293 -11.84 -9.82 20.06
C LEU A 293 -11.69 -10.37 18.63
N PHE A 294 -12.49 -11.38 18.26
CA PHE A 294 -12.47 -11.94 16.91
C PHE A 294 -12.89 -10.92 15.85
N GLU A 295 -13.96 -10.14 16.11
CA GLU A 295 -14.38 -9.08 15.20
C GLU A 295 -13.31 -8.00 15.05
N TYR A 296 -12.70 -7.59 16.16
CA TYR A 296 -11.59 -6.62 16.15
C TYR A 296 -10.43 -7.09 15.27
N VAL A 297 -9.92 -8.31 15.52
CA VAL A 297 -8.80 -8.90 14.79
C VAL A 297 -9.12 -9.03 13.30
N LEU A 298 -10.32 -9.52 12.97
CA LEU A 298 -10.73 -9.66 11.57
C LEU A 298 -10.85 -8.29 10.87
N MET A 299 -11.43 -7.28 11.53
CA MET A 299 -11.49 -5.92 10.98
C MET A 299 -10.10 -5.32 10.74
N MET A 300 -9.17 -5.52 11.68
CA MET A 300 -7.80 -5.01 11.56
C MET A 300 -7.01 -5.73 10.46
N ASN A 301 -7.20 -7.03 10.30
CA ASN A 301 -6.62 -7.80 9.21
C ASN A 301 -6.94 -7.20 7.83
N TYR A 302 -8.22 -6.89 7.55
CA TYR A 302 -8.60 -6.26 6.28
C TYR A 302 -8.09 -4.81 6.15
N VAL A 303 -8.00 -4.07 7.25
CA VAL A 303 -7.39 -2.72 7.23
C VAL A 303 -5.90 -2.80 6.92
N PHE A 304 -5.17 -3.78 7.46
CA PHE A 304 -3.78 -4.03 7.10
C PHE A 304 -3.65 -4.45 5.64
N GLU A 305 -4.54 -5.31 5.16
CA GLU A 305 -4.56 -5.71 3.74
C GLU A 305 -4.73 -4.48 2.85
N MET A 306 -5.73 -3.62 3.11
CA MET A 306 -5.92 -2.36 2.39
C MET A 306 -4.64 -1.51 2.32
N VAL A 307 -3.95 -1.34 3.45
CA VAL A 307 -2.67 -0.61 3.49
C VAL A 307 -1.61 -1.30 2.64
N CYS A 308 -1.47 -2.63 2.74
CA CYS A 308 -0.46 -3.38 2.03
C CYS A 308 -0.70 -3.39 0.52
N VAL A 309 -1.94 -3.59 0.07
CA VAL A 309 -2.28 -3.66 -1.37
C VAL A 309 -2.08 -2.31 -2.05
N ASP A 310 -2.44 -1.20 -1.41
CA ASP A 310 -2.28 0.15 -1.99
C ASP A 310 -0.81 0.57 -2.10
N HIS A 311 0.08 -0.07 -1.34
CA HIS A 311 1.53 0.11 -1.43
C HIS A 311 2.24 -1.09 -2.07
N SER A 312 1.51 -2.03 -2.69
CA SER A 312 2.13 -3.16 -3.41
C SER A 312 2.66 -2.73 -4.79
N GLY A 313 2.11 -1.66 -5.36
CA GLY A 313 2.36 -1.24 -6.73
C GLY A 313 1.98 -2.31 -7.77
N SER A 314 1.03 -3.19 -7.43
CA SER A 314 0.48 -4.22 -8.31
C SER A 314 -1.03 -4.26 -8.14
N GLN A 315 -1.78 -4.25 -9.24
CA GLN A 315 -3.22 -4.44 -9.20
C GLN A 315 -3.52 -5.89 -8.83
N LEU A 316 -3.97 -6.12 -7.60
CA LEU A 316 -4.20 -7.46 -7.10
C LEU A 316 -5.62 -7.92 -7.46
N PRO A 317 -5.77 -9.03 -8.20
CA PRO A 317 -7.08 -9.47 -8.72
C PRO A 317 -8.08 -9.88 -7.63
N PHE A 318 -7.58 -10.25 -6.45
CA PHE A 318 -8.41 -10.57 -5.29
C PHE A 318 -8.91 -9.31 -4.57
N TRP A 319 -8.22 -8.18 -4.72
CA TRP A 319 -8.59 -6.95 -4.04
C TRP A 319 -9.75 -6.24 -4.77
N SER A 320 -10.96 -6.38 -4.24
CA SER A 320 -12.15 -5.66 -4.71
C SER A 320 -12.47 -4.41 -3.90
N GLY A 321 -11.82 -4.23 -2.74
CA GLY A 321 -12.23 -3.26 -1.72
C GLY A 321 -13.59 -3.54 -1.05
N CYS A 322 -14.25 -4.65 -1.41
CA CYS A 322 -15.47 -5.14 -0.79
C CYS A 322 -15.44 -6.67 -0.61
N PRO A 323 -14.70 -7.18 0.39
CA PRO A 323 -14.25 -8.58 0.43
C PRO A 323 -15.40 -9.62 0.45
N TYR A 324 -16.54 -9.25 1.05
CA TYR A 324 -17.72 -10.12 1.16
C TYR A 324 -18.80 -9.87 0.10
N LEU A 325 -18.68 -8.79 -0.68
CA LEU A 325 -19.56 -8.53 -1.83
C LEU A 325 -18.76 -7.92 -2.99
N PRO A 326 -17.83 -8.68 -3.59
CA PRO A 326 -16.88 -8.11 -4.54
C PRO A 326 -17.49 -7.42 -5.77
N PRO A 327 -18.61 -7.92 -6.37
CA PRO A 327 -19.29 -7.21 -7.44
C PRO A 327 -19.65 -5.76 -7.08
N LEU A 328 -19.99 -5.49 -5.81
CA LEU A 328 -20.26 -4.13 -5.34
C LEU A 328 -18.97 -3.30 -5.29
N GLY A 329 -17.86 -3.90 -4.85
CA GLY A 329 -16.53 -3.27 -4.84
C GLY A 329 -16.12 -2.78 -6.23
N TYR A 330 -16.21 -3.65 -7.25
CA TYR A 330 -15.95 -3.28 -8.64
C TYR A 330 -16.92 -2.23 -9.18
N LEU A 331 -18.21 -2.33 -8.84
CA LEU A 331 -19.22 -1.36 -9.27
C LEU A 331 -18.94 0.05 -8.72
N LEU A 332 -18.49 0.14 -7.47
CA LEU A 332 -18.10 1.40 -6.82
C LEU A 332 -16.68 1.84 -7.19
N GLY A 333 -15.92 0.95 -7.82
CA GLY A 333 -14.55 1.17 -8.26
C GLY A 333 -13.55 1.19 -7.12
N PHE A 334 -13.78 0.45 -6.03
CA PHE A 334 -12.87 0.33 -4.89
C PHE A 334 -11.64 -0.53 -5.21
N ASP A 335 -11.75 -1.44 -6.17
CA ASP A 335 -10.64 -2.20 -6.76
C ASP A 335 -9.55 -1.29 -7.37
N LYS A 336 -9.91 -0.05 -7.69
CA LYS A 336 -9.01 0.96 -8.26
C LYS A 336 -8.23 1.75 -7.20
N SER A 337 -8.36 1.42 -5.92
CA SER A 337 -7.63 2.05 -4.81
C SER A 337 -6.12 2.09 -5.05
N ILE A 338 -5.56 0.97 -5.50
CA ILE A 338 -4.11 0.80 -5.70
C ILE A 338 -3.59 1.80 -6.75
N ALA A 339 -4.30 1.92 -7.87
CA ALA A 339 -3.93 2.85 -8.94
C ALA A 339 -4.14 4.32 -8.53
N LEU A 340 -5.15 4.62 -7.70
CA LEU A 340 -5.37 5.96 -7.15
C LEU A 340 -4.22 6.38 -6.23
N HIS A 341 -3.85 5.50 -5.30
CA HIS A 341 -2.80 5.78 -4.33
C HIS A 341 -1.42 5.82 -4.98
N GLU A 342 -1.16 4.97 -5.97
CA GLU A 342 0.05 5.10 -6.78
C GLU A 342 0.08 6.44 -7.54
N ALA A 343 -1.07 6.91 -8.02
CA ALA A 343 -1.14 8.19 -8.71
C ALA A 343 -0.82 9.38 -7.80
N HIS A 344 -1.24 9.28 -6.55
CA HIS A 344 -0.88 10.23 -5.51
C HIS A 344 0.65 10.29 -5.29
N HIS A 345 1.31 9.13 -5.22
CA HIS A 345 2.76 9.07 -5.03
C HIS A 345 3.57 9.61 -6.21
N ASN A 346 3.06 9.43 -7.43
CA ASN A 346 3.91 9.58 -8.61
C ASN A 346 3.49 10.68 -9.59
N PHE A 347 2.22 11.12 -9.58
CA PHE A 347 1.68 11.92 -10.68
C PHE A 347 0.84 13.12 -10.25
N ASN A 348 0.22 13.10 -9.08
CA ASN A 348 -0.69 14.18 -8.68
C ASN A 348 -0.74 14.40 -7.16
N ARG A 349 -1.30 15.54 -6.74
CA ARG A 349 -1.46 15.89 -5.32
C ARG A 349 -2.80 15.48 -4.73
N TYR A 350 -3.57 14.64 -5.40
CA TYR A 350 -4.92 14.22 -5.01
C TYR A 350 -4.91 12.72 -4.66
N SER A 351 -6.06 12.08 -4.47
CA SER A 351 -6.18 10.65 -4.12
C SER A 351 -5.51 10.30 -2.78
N TYR A 352 -6.01 10.90 -1.69
CA TYR A 352 -5.42 10.74 -0.35
C TYR A 352 -5.95 9.52 0.41
N GLY A 353 -7.08 8.97 0.01
CA GLY A 353 -7.67 7.78 0.60
C GLY A 353 -6.91 6.53 0.17
N LEU A 354 -7.06 5.49 0.97
CA LEU A 354 -6.59 4.16 0.62
C LEU A 354 -7.67 3.50 -0.26
N LEU A 355 -8.86 3.23 0.29
CA LEU A 355 -10.00 2.68 -0.48
C LEU A 355 -10.58 3.65 -1.53
N GLY A 356 -10.44 4.96 -1.30
CA GLY A 356 -10.90 6.01 -2.22
C GLY A 356 -12.35 6.49 -1.98
N VAL A 357 -12.97 6.11 -0.84
CA VAL A 357 -14.29 6.62 -0.44
C VAL A 357 -14.18 8.09 -0.03
N GLY A 358 -13.17 8.43 0.77
CA GLY A 358 -12.88 9.82 1.13
C GLY A 358 -12.65 10.70 -0.09
N ASP A 359 -11.90 10.20 -1.08
CA ASP A 359 -11.66 10.92 -2.32
C ASP A 359 -12.90 11.09 -3.19
N TRP A 360 -13.78 10.10 -3.22
CA TRP A 360 -15.04 10.21 -3.93
C TRP A 360 -15.94 11.29 -3.31
N LEU A 361 -16.08 11.29 -1.98
CA LEU A 361 -16.89 12.27 -1.26
C LEU A 361 -16.34 13.70 -1.37
N ALA A 362 -15.02 13.84 -1.34
CA ALA A 362 -14.35 15.14 -1.39
C ALA A 362 -14.05 15.65 -2.82
N GLY A 363 -14.29 14.81 -3.84
CA GLY A 363 -13.95 15.15 -5.23
C GLY A 363 -12.44 15.21 -5.49
N THR A 364 -11.63 14.44 -4.75
CA THR A 364 -10.17 14.34 -4.89
C THR A 364 -9.73 13.05 -5.58
N ARG A 365 -10.63 12.28 -6.19
CA ARG A 365 -10.30 11.05 -6.91
C ARG A 365 -9.66 11.35 -8.28
N MET A 366 -8.36 11.10 -8.42
CA MET A 366 -7.60 11.35 -9.66
C MET A 366 -6.78 10.14 -10.10
N TYR A 367 -6.85 9.82 -11.38
CA TYR A 367 -6.08 8.77 -12.02
C TYR A 367 -4.90 9.33 -12.83
N PRO A 368 -3.85 8.54 -13.09
CA PRO A 368 -2.80 8.95 -14.03
C PRO A 368 -3.38 9.13 -15.44
N ALA A 369 -2.79 10.03 -16.24
CA ALA A 369 -3.23 10.36 -17.60
C ALA A 369 -3.41 9.12 -18.51
N GLU A 370 -2.59 8.12 -18.26
CA GLU A 370 -2.50 6.84 -18.98
C GLU A 370 -3.62 5.86 -18.61
N TYR A 371 -4.34 6.10 -17.51
CA TYR A 371 -5.49 5.29 -17.12
C TYR A 371 -6.80 5.88 -17.68
N PRO A 372 -7.76 5.03 -18.09
CA PRO A 372 -9.05 5.50 -18.59
C PRO A 372 -9.83 6.24 -17.48
N GLY A 373 -10.08 7.54 -17.66
CA GLY A 373 -10.88 8.35 -16.74
C GLY A 373 -10.92 9.85 -17.09
N PRO A 374 -11.87 10.63 -16.55
CA PRO A 374 -11.94 12.08 -16.75
C PRO A 374 -10.78 12.77 -16.01
N HIS A 375 -9.89 13.40 -16.76
CA HIS A 375 -8.83 14.26 -16.23
C HIS A 375 -9.35 15.68 -16.03
N PRO A 376 -9.38 16.23 -14.81
CA PRO A 376 -9.65 17.64 -14.63
C PRO A 376 -8.48 18.44 -15.20
N LYS A 377 -8.81 19.54 -15.87
CA LYS A 377 -7.84 20.51 -16.40
C LYS A 377 -7.19 21.27 -15.22
N GLY A 378 -6.21 20.65 -14.58
CA GLY A 378 -5.42 21.22 -13.49
C GLY A 378 -3.93 21.00 -13.75
N LYS A 379 -3.10 21.95 -13.31
CA LYS A 379 -1.64 21.85 -13.44
C LYS A 379 -1.14 20.58 -12.74
N GLN A 380 -0.62 19.64 -13.53
CA GLN A 380 0.35 18.67 -13.07
C GLN A 380 1.60 19.45 -12.62
N PHE A 381 2.16 19.09 -11.47
CA PHE A 381 3.37 19.71 -10.93
C PHE A 381 4.59 18.86 -11.27
#